data_AF-A0ABD5AQJ5-F1
#
_entry.id   AF-A0ABD5AQJ5-F1
#
_cell.length_a   1.000
_cell.length_b   1.000
_cell.length_c   1.000
_cell.angle_alpha   90.00
_cell.angle_beta   90.00
_cell.angle_gamma   90.00
#
_symmetry.space_group_name_H-M   'P 1'
#
loop_
_entity.id
_entity.type
_entity.pdbx_description
1 polymer ?
#
loop_
_entity_poly.entity_id
_entity_poly.type
_entity_poly.pdbx_seq_one_letter_code
_entity_poly.pdbx_strand_id
1 'polypeptide(L)'
;MNIDNSNLKTEFLKLFLDFVLANFTAIVVFVLVGKHLFKSYSKLPDFIPLFMSYSFTVGISLIGFLFFYYMLYELYLKRMMSILGVGKFSNKFYIFSSLSLVGFIVFTIISIIA
;
A
#
# COMPACT_ATOMS: atom_id res chain seq x y z
N MET A 1 -30.35 -13.97 5.25
CA MET A 1 -29.19 -14.70 4.69
C MET A 1 -28.28 -15.02 5.86
N ASN A 2 -28.07 -16.31 6.19
CA ASN A 2 -27.23 -16.70 7.32
C ASN A 2 -25.77 -16.50 6.89
N ILE A 3 -25.23 -15.33 7.20
CA ILE A 3 -23.86 -14.98 6.84
C ILE A 3 -22.94 -15.82 7.71
N ASP A 4 -22.22 -16.74 7.08
CA ASP A 4 -21.33 -17.65 7.78
C ASP A 4 -20.08 -16.87 8.25
N ASN A 5 -20.10 -16.45 9.52
CA ASN A 5 -19.05 -15.61 10.12
C ASN A 5 -17.64 -16.22 9.96
N SER A 6 -17.54 -17.55 9.89
CA SER A 6 -16.27 -18.24 9.63
C SER A 6 -15.69 -17.91 8.24
N ASN A 7 -16.55 -17.91 7.22
CA ASN A 7 -16.17 -17.58 5.85
C ASN A 7 -15.77 -16.10 5.75
N LEU A 8 -16.54 -15.20 6.36
CA LEU A 8 -16.18 -13.77 6.40
C LEU A 8 -14.86 -13.50 7.10
N LYS A 9 -14.58 -14.21 8.21
CA LYS A 9 -13.30 -14.07 8.92
C LYS A 9 -12.13 -14.53 8.07
N THR A 10 -12.30 -15.63 7.35
CA THR A 10 -11.28 -16.17 6.44
C THR A 10 -11.04 -15.22 5.26
N GLU A 11 -12.11 -14.70 4.67
CA GLU A 11 -12.06 -13.69 3.61
C GLU A 11 -11.31 -12.43 4.09
N PHE A 12 -11.64 -11.92 5.29
CA PHE A 12 -10.96 -10.77 5.88
C PHE A 12 -9.45 -11.01 6.03
N LEU A 13 -9.06 -12.15 6.59
CA LEU A 13 -7.65 -12.48 6.80
C LEU A 13 -6.88 -12.59 5.49
N LYS A 14 -7.52 -13.15 4.45
CA LYS A 14 -6.93 -13.21 3.11
C LYS A 14 -6.74 -11.82 2.51
N LEU A 15 -7.76 -10.98 2.55
CA LEU A 15 -7.68 -9.60 2.07
C LEU A 15 -6.62 -8.78 2.83
N PHE A 16 -6.53 -8.97 4.15
CA PHE A 16 -5.51 -8.34 4.98
C PHE A 16 -4.10 -8.77 4.56
N LEU A 17 -3.88 -10.07 4.36
CA LEU A 17 -2.59 -10.60 3.92
C LEU A 17 -2.21 -10.07 2.53
N ASP A 18 -3.15 -10.09 1.59
CA ASP A 18 -2.94 -9.57 0.22
C ASP A 18 -2.62 -8.07 0.24
N PHE A 19 -3.31 -7.29 1.07
CA PHE A 19 -3.04 -5.87 1.29
C PHE A 19 -1.63 -5.63 1.85
N VAL A 20 -1.22 -6.41 2.86
CA VAL A 20 0.12 -6.32 3.45
C VAL A 20 1.20 -6.64 2.42
N LEU A 21 1.03 -7.73 1.66
CA LEU A 21 1.95 -8.13 0.59
C LEU A 21 2.07 -7.06 -0.48
N ALA A 22 0.95 -6.52 -0.97
CA ALA A 22 0.94 -5.52 -2.03
C ALA A 22 1.70 -4.25 -1.62
N ASN A 23 1.50 -3.75 -0.39
CA ASN A 23 2.28 -2.61 0.11
C ASN A 23 3.76 -2.97 0.29
N PHE A 24 4.10 -4.17 0.79
CA PHE A 24 5.49 -4.58 0.94
C PHE A 24 6.19 -4.61 -0.42
N THR A 25 5.54 -5.19 -1.44
CA THR A 25 6.03 -5.16 -2.82
C THR A 25 6.23 -3.72 -3.31
N ALA A 26 5.28 -2.83 -3.04
CA ALA A 26 5.39 -1.42 -3.42
C ALA A 26 6.58 -0.71 -2.77
N ILE A 27 6.81 -0.92 -1.46
CA ILE A 27 7.98 -0.39 -0.74
C ILE A 27 9.28 -0.90 -1.38
N VAL A 28 9.38 -2.22 -1.61
CA VAL A 28 10.58 -2.83 -2.22
C VAL A 28 10.82 -2.26 -3.62
N VAL A 29 9.79 -2.17 -4.46
CA VAL A 29 9.88 -1.58 -5.80
C VAL A 29 10.30 -0.12 -5.70
N PHE A 30 9.73 0.67 -4.79
CA PHE A 30 10.07 2.08 -4.62
C PHE A 30 11.54 2.27 -4.20
N VAL A 31 12.03 1.48 -3.24
CA VAL A 31 13.43 1.53 -2.80
C VAL A 31 14.39 1.09 -3.90
N LEU A 32 14.07 0.02 -4.64
CA LEU A 32 14.93 -0.49 -5.73
C LEU A 32 14.95 0.44 -6.93
N VAL A 33 13.78 0.88 -7.40
CA VAL A 33 13.63 1.80 -8.52
C VAL A 33 14.21 3.16 -8.17
N GLY A 34 13.96 3.66 -6.95
CA GLY A 34 14.56 4.89 -6.45
C GLY A 34 16.09 4.85 -6.55
N LYS A 35 16.73 3.81 -6.00
CA LYS A 35 18.19 3.62 -6.09
C LYS A 35 18.69 3.56 -7.53
N HIS A 36 17.96 2.90 -8.43
CA HIS A 36 18.35 2.77 -9.83
C HIS A 36 18.24 4.11 -10.58
N LEU A 37 17.14 4.83 -10.37
CA LEU A 37 16.93 6.17 -10.92
C LEU A 37 18.07 7.11 -10.50
N PHE A 38 18.37 7.22 -9.20
CA PHE A 38 19.49 8.04 -8.69
C PHE A 38 20.83 7.70 -9.33
N LYS A 39 21.14 6.42 -9.56
CA LYS A 39 22.40 6.00 -10.22
C LYS A 39 22.43 6.28 -11.72
N SER A 40 21.30 6.18 -12.41
CA SER A 40 21.23 6.41 -13.85
C SER A 40 21.23 7.89 -14.23
N TYR A 41 20.85 8.78 -13.31
CA TYR A 41 20.88 10.23 -13.52
C TYR A 41 22.28 10.82 -13.69
N SER A 42 23.34 10.19 -13.17
CA SER A 42 24.72 10.64 -13.40
C SER A 42 25.21 10.47 -14.85
N LYS A 43 24.39 9.87 -15.71
CA LYS A 43 24.70 9.58 -17.12
C LYS A 43 23.84 10.35 -18.12
N LEU A 44 22.96 11.25 -17.66
CA LEU A 44 22.10 12.03 -18.54
C LEU A 44 22.91 13.16 -19.21
N PRO A 45 22.78 13.36 -20.54
CA PRO A 45 23.52 14.39 -21.26
C PRO A 45 23.10 15.80 -20.85
N ASP A 46 24.08 16.71 -20.75
CA ASP A 46 23.97 18.08 -20.20
C ASP A 46 22.96 19.00 -20.90
N PHE A 47 22.40 18.61 -22.05
CA PHE A 47 21.48 19.44 -22.82
C PHE A 47 20.01 19.38 -22.33
N ILE A 48 19.63 18.35 -21.57
CA ILE A 48 18.30 18.30 -20.94
C ILE A 48 18.41 19.12 -19.65
N PRO A 49 17.55 20.14 -19.42
CA PRO A 49 17.52 20.80 -18.13
C PRO A 49 17.22 19.73 -17.09
N LEU A 50 18.22 19.39 -16.28
CA LEU A 50 18.13 18.37 -15.23
C LEU A 50 16.83 18.55 -14.42
N PHE A 51 16.48 19.80 -14.09
CA PHE A 51 15.24 20.20 -13.44
C PHE A 51 13.94 19.71 -14.14
N MET A 52 13.84 19.79 -15.47
CA MET A 52 12.67 19.33 -16.24
C MET A 52 12.55 17.80 -16.22
N SER A 53 13.67 17.09 -16.33
CA SER A 53 13.65 15.61 -16.21
C SER A 53 13.29 15.14 -14.80
N TYR A 54 13.74 15.85 -13.76
CA TYR A 54 13.39 15.56 -12.37
C TYR A 54 11.90 15.78 -12.10
N SER A 55 11.37 16.93 -12.49
CA SER A 55 9.97 17.28 -12.21
C SER A 55 8.98 16.40 -12.98
N PHE A 56 9.29 16.02 -14.21
CA PHE A 56 8.47 15.08 -14.98
C PHE A 56 8.47 13.67 -14.37
N THR A 57 9.65 13.15 -13.99
CA THR A 57 9.76 11.79 -13.44
C THR A 57 9.14 11.69 -12.04
N VAL A 58 9.35 12.72 -11.21
CA VAL A 58 8.70 12.82 -9.90
C VAL A 58 7.17 12.91 -10.07
N GLY A 59 6.69 13.73 -11.01
CA GLY A 59 5.26 13.87 -11.29
C GLY A 59 4.59 12.54 -11.68
N ILE A 60 5.17 11.80 -12.64
CA ILE A 60 4.67 10.49 -13.05
C ILE A 60 4.71 9.49 -11.89
N SER A 61 5.81 9.49 -11.11
CA SER A 61 5.94 8.60 -9.96
C SER A 61 4.86 8.87 -8.90
N LEU A 62 4.53 10.14 -8.67
CA LEU A 62 3.51 10.55 -7.71
C LEU A 62 2.10 10.16 -8.18
N ILE A 63 1.80 10.31 -9.47
CA ILE A 63 0.55 9.85 -10.08
C ILE A 63 0.44 8.32 -9.96
N GLY A 64 1.50 7.59 -10.30
CA GLY A 64 1.53 6.13 -10.17
C GLY A 64 1.33 5.67 -8.73
N PHE A 65 1.95 6.37 -7.77
CA PHE A 65 1.78 6.12 -6.34
C PHE A 65 0.33 6.36 -5.89
N LEU A 66 -0.26 7.50 -6.23
CA LEU A 66 -1.66 7.80 -5.91
C LEU A 66 -2.63 6.76 -6.50
N PHE A 67 -2.42 6.38 -7.76
CA PHE A 67 -3.21 5.33 -8.41
C PHE A 67 -3.05 3.98 -7.71
N PHE A 68 -1.84 3.63 -7.31
CA PHE A 68 -1.58 2.40 -6.55
C PHE A 68 -2.32 2.37 -5.21
N TYR A 69 -2.27 3.45 -4.42
CA TYR A 69 -3.04 3.54 -3.16
C TYR A 69 -4.54 3.50 -3.39
N TYR A 70 -5.03 4.10 -4.47
CA TYR A 70 -6.43 4.00 -4.86
C TYR A 70 -6.83 2.55 -5.16
N MET A 71 -6.00 1.79 -5.88
CA MET A 71 -6.24 0.37 -6.14
C MET A 71 -6.23 -0.46 -4.86
N LEU A 72 -5.29 -0.21 -3.93
CA LEU A 72 -5.28 -0.87 -2.64
C LEU A 72 -6.57 -0.61 -1.84
N TYR A 73 -7.08 0.62 -1.92
CA TYR A 73 -8.32 1.01 -1.26
C TYR A 73 -9.52 0.25 -1.84
N GLU A 74 -9.69 0.28 -3.15
CA GLU A 74 -10.85 -0.34 -3.83
C GLU A 74 -10.81 -1.87 -3.75
N LEU A 75 -9.64 -2.50 -3.92
CA LEU A 75 -9.53 -3.95 -3.96
C LEU A 75 -9.61 -4.62 -2.58
N TYR A 76 -9.00 -4.02 -1.56
CA TYR A 76 -8.83 -4.67 -0.26
C TYR A 76 -9.57 -3.95 0.87
N LEU A 77 -9.24 -2.69 1.14
CA LEU A 77 -9.73 -1.95 2.31
C LEU A 77 -11.24 -1.81 2.32
N LYS A 78 -11.84 -1.45 1.18
CA LYS A 78 -13.30 -1.26 1.06
C LYS A 78 -14.07 -2.53 1.44
N ARG A 79 -13.62 -3.68 0.95
CA ARG A 79 -14.24 -4.97 1.26
C ARG A 79 -14.00 -5.38 2.71
N MET A 80 -12.79 -5.18 3.24
CA MET A 80 -12.47 -5.42 4.65
C MET A 80 -13.35 -4.61 5.60
N MET A 81 -13.58 -3.32 5.31
CA MET A 81 -14.47 -2.46 6.10
C MET A 81 -15.91 -2.94 6.06
N SER A 82 -16.39 -3.37 4.89
CA SER A 82 -17.72 -3.97 4.75
C SER A 82 -17.85 -5.25 5.57
N ILE A 83 -16.82 -6.10 5.60
CA ILE A 83 -16.82 -7.33 6.42
C ILE A 83 -16.87 -6.99 7.91
N LEU A 84 -16.09 -6.01 8.37
CA LEU A 84 -16.08 -5.57 9.77
C LEU A 84 -17.43 -4.96 10.21
N GLY A 85 -18.11 -4.24 9.31
CA GLY A 85 -19.40 -3.62 9.58
C GLY A 85 -20.59 -4.58 9.59
N VAL A 86 -20.50 -5.71 8.89
CA VAL A 86 -21.58 -6.72 8.81
C VAL A 86 -21.32 -7.91 9.74
N GLY A 87 -20.07 -8.28 9.95
CA GLY A 87 -19.69 -9.40 10.80
C GLY A 87 -20.00 -9.13 12.28
N LYS A 88 -20.48 -10.13 13.00
CA LYS A 88 -20.60 -10.11 14.47
C LYS A 88 -19.40 -10.83 15.09
N PHE A 89 -18.20 -10.28 14.88
CA PHE A 89 -16.97 -10.92 15.35
C PHE A 89 -16.76 -10.76 16.85
N SER A 90 -15.87 -11.56 17.42
CA SER A 90 -15.48 -11.40 18.83
C SER A 90 -14.72 -10.10 19.03
N ASN A 91 -14.82 -9.51 20.23
CA ASN A 91 -14.13 -8.27 20.56
C ASN A 91 -12.60 -8.38 20.37
N LYS A 92 -12.03 -9.57 20.63
CA LYS A 92 -10.62 -9.89 20.38
C LYS A 92 -10.22 -9.72 18.91
N PHE A 93 -11.11 -10.07 17.97
CA PHE A 93 -10.85 -9.95 16.55
C PHE A 93 -10.84 -8.48 16.08
N TYR A 94 -11.73 -7.66 16.62
CA TYR A 94 -11.74 -6.22 16.34
C TYR A 94 -10.48 -5.54 16.87
N ILE A 95 -10.06 -5.86 18.10
CA ILE A 95 -8.82 -5.35 18.69
C ILE A 95 -7.60 -5.76 17.87
N PHE A 96 -7.52 -7.03 17.46
CA PHE A 96 -6.43 -7.51 16.61
C PHE A 96 -6.41 -6.77 15.27
N SER A 97 -7.56 -6.61 14.63
CA SER A 97 -7.68 -5.99 13.30
C SER A 97 -7.33 -4.50 13.33
N SER A 98 -7.68 -3.78 14.40
CA SER A 98 -7.33 -2.37 14.54
C SER A 98 -5.85 -2.18 14.85
N LEU A 99 -5.29 -2.95 15.78
CA LEU A 99 -3.86 -2.91 16.11
C LEU A 99 -2.99 -3.30 14.90
N SER A 100 -3.40 -4.31 14.12
CA SER A 100 -2.65 -4.74 12.95
C SER A 100 -2.66 -3.67 11.84
N LEU A 101 -3.80 -3.02 11.60
CA LEU A 101 -3.91 -1.90 10.66
C LEU A 101 -3.07 -0.70 11.10
N VAL A 102 -3.16 -0.31 12.37
CA VAL A 102 -2.38 0.83 12.90
C VAL A 102 -0.88 0.54 12.84
N GLY A 103 -0.46 -0.64 13.30
CA GLY A 103 0.94 -1.06 13.24
C GLY A 103 1.47 -1.09 11.81
N PHE A 104 0.65 -1.53 10.86
CA PHE A 104 1.00 -1.53 9.45
C PHE A 104 1.16 -0.12 8.88
N ILE A 105 0.23 0.80 9.14
CA ILE A 105 0.33 2.19 8.69
C ILE A 105 1.61 2.84 9.24
N VAL A 106 1.91 2.65 10.52
CA VAL A 106 3.13 3.17 11.15
C VAL A 106 4.38 2.59 10.49
N PHE A 107 4.41 1.28 10.23
CA PHE A 107 5.53 0.64 9.53
C PHE A 107 5.72 1.19 8.11
N THR A 108 4.64 1.40 7.36
CA THR A 108 4.70 1.97 6.02
C THR A 108 5.24 3.40 6.04
N ILE A 109 4.79 4.24 6.97
CA ILE A 109 5.27 5.61 7.12
C ILE A 109 6.76 5.64 7.47
N ILE A 110 7.19 4.83 8.45
CA ILE A 110 8.61 4.74 8.83
C ILE A 110 9.45 4.29 7.63
N SER A 111 8.99 3.30 6.87
CA SER A 111 9.72 2.76 5.72
C SER A 111 9.84 3.71 4.52
N ILE A 112 8.98 4.74 4.43
CA ILE A 112 9.04 5.77 3.40
C ILE A 112 9.96 6.93 3.82
N ILE A 113 10.00 7.25 5.13
CA ILE A 113 10.75 8.38 5.68
C ILE A 113 12.22 8.02 5.98
N ALA A 114 12.49 6.78 6.43
CA ALA A 114 13.82 6.29 6.78
C ALA A 114 14.65 5.88 5.55
#